data_AF-A0A437NFF2-F1
#
_entry.id   AF-A0A437NFF2-F1
#
_cell.length_a   1.000
_cell.length_b   1.000
_cell.length_c   1.000
_cell.angle_alpha   90.00
_cell.angle_beta   90.00
_cell.angle_gamma   90.00
#
_symmetry.space_group_name_H-M   'P 1'
#
loop_
_entity.id
_entity.type
_entity.pdbx_description
1 polymer ?
#
loop_
_entity_poly.entity_id
_entity_poly.type
_entity_poly.pdbx_seq_one_letter_code
_entity_poly.pdbx_strand_id
1 'polypeptide(L)'
;EQHAVTFAAGMATEGYKPFVAIYSTFLQRGYDQLVHDVALQNLAVRFCLDRAGLVGADGATHAGAFDLAYLCCLPNMTVMAASDEA
;
A
#
# COMPACT_ATOMS: atom_id res chain seq x y z
N GLU A 1 10.02 0.58 -4.56
CA GLU A 1 8.68 0.78 -3.96
C GLU A 1 8.24 2.21 -4.16
N GLN A 2 9.02 3.19 -3.69
CA GLN A 2 8.80 4.62 -3.93
C GLN A 2 8.36 4.92 -5.37
N HIS A 3 9.21 4.59 -6.35
CA HIS A 3 8.90 4.78 -7.76
C HIS A 3 7.63 4.03 -8.20
N ALA A 4 7.36 2.82 -7.69
CA ALA A 4 6.16 2.07 -8.08
C ALA A 4 4.88 2.75 -7.61
N VAL A 5 4.89 3.33 -6.40
CA VAL A 5 3.76 4.10 -5.86
C VAL A 5 3.54 5.38 -6.67
N THR A 6 4.59 6.19 -6.87
CA THR A 6 4.48 7.43 -7.65
C THR A 6 4.12 7.17 -9.12
N PHE A 7 4.64 6.09 -9.71
CA PHE A 7 4.28 5.70 -11.07
C PHE A 7 2.79 5.35 -11.17
N ALA A 8 2.25 4.61 -10.19
CA ALA A 8 0.82 4.36 -10.12
C ALA A 8 0.00 5.64 -9.89
N ALA A 9 0.50 6.57 -9.07
CA ALA A 9 -0.12 7.89 -8.92
C ALA A 9 -0.23 8.59 -10.29
N GLY A 10 0.85 8.66 -11.06
CA GLY A 10 0.85 9.24 -12.41
C GLY A 10 -0.09 8.52 -13.39
N MET A 11 -0.21 7.19 -13.32
CA MET A 11 -1.23 6.49 -14.12
C MET A 11 -2.65 6.88 -13.71
N ALA A 12 -2.90 7.08 -12.41
CA ALA A 12 -4.22 7.48 -11.91
C ALA A 12 -4.58 8.92 -12.32
N THR A 13 -3.60 9.83 -12.47
CA THR A 13 -3.87 11.18 -12.99
C THR A 13 -4.33 11.16 -14.45
N GLU A 14 -3.88 10.18 -15.22
CA GLU A 14 -4.29 9.94 -16.62
C GLU A 14 -5.59 9.10 -16.75
N GLY A 15 -6.32 8.90 -15.64
CA GLY A 15 -7.62 8.22 -15.64
C GLY A 15 -7.56 6.68 -15.62
N TYR A 16 -6.38 6.08 -15.53
CA TYR A 16 -6.25 4.64 -15.30
C TYR A 16 -6.63 4.27 -13.86
N LYS A 17 -6.89 2.97 -13.62
CA LYS A 17 -7.22 2.41 -12.30
C LYS A 17 -6.13 1.42 -11.85
N PRO A 18 -4.93 1.92 -11.49
CA PRO A 18 -3.78 1.06 -11.30
C PRO A 18 -3.85 0.26 -10.00
N PHE A 19 -3.21 -0.91 -10.04
CA PHE A 19 -2.98 -1.77 -8.89
C PHE A 19 -1.49 -1.84 -8.61
N VAL A 20 -1.12 -1.61 -7.35
CA VAL A 20 0.25 -1.80 -6.84
C VAL A 20 0.26 -3.08 -6.01
N ALA A 21 0.77 -4.16 -6.58
CA ALA A 21 1.04 -5.41 -5.86
C ALA A 21 2.37 -5.28 -5.12
N ILE A 22 2.33 -5.32 -3.79
CA ILE A 22 3.51 -5.04 -2.96
C ILE A 22 3.36 -5.75 -1.61
N TYR A 23 4.48 -6.17 -1.01
CA TYR A 23 4.42 -6.72 0.34
C TYR A 23 4.17 -5.61 1.36
N SER A 24 3.40 -5.89 2.40
CA SER A 24 3.15 -4.95 3.51
C SER A 24 4.45 -4.35 4.06
N THR A 25 5.46 -5.19 4.30
CA THR A 25 6.76 -4.74 4.82
C THR A 25 7.56 -3.88 3.84
N PHE A 26 7.38 -4.10 2.52
CA PHE A 26 8.10 -3.32 1.51
C PHE A 26 7.41 -1.98 1.24
N LEU A 27 6.09 -1.90 1.38
CA LEU A 27 5.37 -0.64 1.23
C LEU A 27 5.83 0.43 2.23
N GLN A 28 6.41 0.03 3.38
CA GLN A 28 7.06 0.96 4.31
C GLN A 28 8.08 1.88 3.61
N ARG A 29 8.79 1.38 2.58
CA ARG A 29 9.75 2.19 1.80
C ARG A 29 9.08 3.24 0.90
N GLY A 30 7.82 3.03 0.52
CA GLY A 30 7.02 3.95 -0.31
C GLY A 30 6.02 4.79 0.48
N TYR A 31 6.17 4.88 1.81
CA TYR A 31 5.18 5.55 2.67
C TYR A 31 4.99 7.02 2.31
N ASP A 32 6.08 7.76 2.09
CA ASP A 32 6.04 9.16 1.67
C ASP A 32 5.26 9.36 0.36
N GLN A 33 5.49 8.51 -0.64
CA GLN A 33 4.79 8.55 -1.93
C GLN A 33 3.31 8.18 -1.77
N LEU A 34 2.99 7.25 -0.87
CA LEU A 34 1.60 6.91 -0.57
C LEU A 34 0.88 8.11 0.07
N VAL A 35 1.53 8.83 0.98
CA VAL A 35 0.99 10.03 1.62
C VAL A 35 0.87 11.18 0.61
N HIS A 36 1.99 11.61 0.03
CA HIS A 36 2.09 12.84 -0.76
C HIS A 36 1.57 12.69 -2.18
N ASP A 37 1.90 11.59 -2.86
CA ASP A 37 1.57 11.44 -4.28
C ASP A 37 0.18 10.83 -4.48
N VAL A 38 -0.32 10.03 -3.53
CA VAL A 38 -1.60 9.33 -3.66
C VAL A 38 -2.69 9.90 -2.74
N ALA A 39 -2.50 9.85 -1.42
CA ALA A 39 -3.57 10.15 -0.47
C ALA A 39 -3.97 11.62 -0.46
N LEU A 40 -2.99 12.55 -0.44
CA LEU A 40 -3.27 13.99 -0.49
C LEU A 40 -3.94 14.42 -1.80
N GLN A 41 -3.60 13.77 -2.92
CA GLN A 41 -4.21 14.02 -4.22
C GLN A 41 -5.54 13.27 -4.42
N ASN A 42 -5.94 12.43 -3.46
CA ASN A 42 -7.13 11.58 -3.50
C ASN A 42 -7.23 10.73 -4.79
N LEU A 43 -6.10 10.16 -5.23
CA LEU A 43 -6.02 9.41 -6.48
C LEU A 43 -6.51 7.97 -6.31
N ALA A 44 -7.15 7.45 -7.37
CA ALA A 44 -7.75 6.11 -7.38
C ALA A 44 -6.73 4.98 -7.62
N VAL A 45 -5.73 4.87 -6.74
CA VAL A 45 -4.74 3.77 -6.73
C VAL A 45 -5.19 2.68 -5.77
N ARG A 46 -5.14 1.41 -6.17
CA ARG A 46 -5.38 0.27 -5.28
C ARG A 46 -4.08 -0.41 -4.91
N PHE A 47 -3.90 -0.67 -3.62
CA PHE A 47 -2.76 -1.42 -3.10
C PHE A 47 -3.20 -2.84 -2.75
N CYS A 48 -2.63 -3.83 -3.42
CA CYS A 48 -2.79 -5.24 -3.07
C CYS A 48 -1.62 -5.63 -2.17
N LEU A 49 -1.86 -5.58 -0.86
CA LEU A 49 -0.84 -5.89 0.13
C LEU A 49 -0.75 -7.39 0.37
N ASP A 50 0.36 -7.96 -0.04
CA ASP A 50 0.70 -9.35 0.22
C ASP A 50 1.61 -9.44 1.46
N ARG A 51 1.74 -10.63 2.07
CA ARG A 51 2.57 -10.85 3.27
C ARG A 51 2.26 -9.86 4.41
N ALA A 52 0.98 -9.51 4.58
CA ALA A 52 0.51 -8.74 5.72
C ALA A 52 0.54 -9.59 7.01
N GLY A 53 0.86 -8.99 8.14
CA GLY A 53 1.01 -9.68 9.42
C GLY A 53 2.32 -10.45 9.59
N LEU A 54 2.26 -11.58 10.28
CA LEU A 54 3.43 -12.43 10.57
C LEU A 54 3.80 -13.28 9.37
N VAL A 55 5.08 -13.27 9.00
CA VAL A 55 5.60 -13.97 7.81
C VAL A 55 6.44 -15.22 8.12
N GLY A 56 6.64 -15.54 9.40
CA GLY A 56 7.36 -16.73 9.83
C GLY A 56 8.89 -16.59 9.75
N ALA A 57 9.53 -17.44 8.96
CA ALA A 57 10.98 -17.65 8.99
C ALA A 57 11.83 -16.43 8.57
N ASP A 58 11.27 -15.54 7.76
CA ASP A 58 11.97 -14.31 7.32
C ASP A 58 12.17 -13.28 8.45
N GLY A 59 11.54 -13.51 9.61
CA GLY A 59 11.79 -12.79 10.85
C GLY A 59 11.25 -11.36 10.86
N ALA A 60 11.71 -10.59 11.86
CA ALA A 60 11.18 -9.26 12.16
C ALA A 60 11.38 -8.23 11.04
N THR A 61 12.36 -8.41 10.16
CA THR A 61 12.65 -7.49 9.05
C THR A 61 11.66 -7.61 7.89
N HIS A 62 10.89 -8.69 7.83
CA HIS A 62 9.91 -8.94 6.77
C HIS A 62 8.46 -8.98 7.29
N ALA A 63 8.26 -8.86 8.60
CA ALA A 63 6.93 -8.84 9.18
C ALA A 63 6.15 -7.61 8.70
N GLY A 64 5.06 -7.84 7.96
CA GLY A 64 4.10 -6.83 7.56
C GLY A 64 3.20 -6.40 8.72
N ALA A 65 3.78 -6.05 9.87
CA ALA A 65 3.04 -5.86 11.11
C ALA A 65 2.43 -4.46 11.29
N PHE A 66 2.71 -3.53 10.36
CA PHE A 66 2.47 -2.10 10.57
C PHE A 66 1.52 -1.45 9.56
N ASP A 67 1.08 -2.16 8.51
CA ASP A 67 0.25 -1.57 7.45
C ASP A 67 -1.06 -0.98 7.94
N LEU A 68 -1.80 -1.68 8.81
CA LEU A 68 -3.01 -1.13 9.41
C LEU A 68 -2.74 0.19 10.15
N ALA A 69 -1.63 0.28 10.90
CA ALA A 69 -1.32 1.47 11.68
C ALA A 69 -1.00 2.67 10.78
N TYR A 70 -0.15 2.50 9.76
CA TYR A 70 0.26 3.60 8.90
C TYR A 70 -0.73 3.91 7.77
N LEU A 71 -1.61 2.99 7.38
CA LEU A 71 -2.64 3.27 6.38
C LEU A 71 -3.90 3.90 6.98
N CYS A 72 -4.36 3.41 8.14
CA CYS A 72 -5.58 3.92 8.76
C CYS A 72 -5.43 5.33 9.34
N CYS A 73 -4.20 5.85 9.48
CA CYS A 73 -3.98 7.23 9.91
C CYS A 73 -4.06 8.25 8.76
N LEU A 74 -4.18 7.79 7.50
CA LEU A 74 -4.18 8.65 6.32
C LEU A 74 -5.61 9.01 5.89
N PRO A 75 -5.83 10.26 5.44
CA PRO A 75 -7.15 10.66 4.96
C PRO A 75 -7.56 9.89 3.70
N ASN A 76 -8.86 9.67 3.53
CA ASN A 76 -9.47 9.04 2.35
C ASN A 76 -9.01 7.60 2.05
N MET A 77 -8.29 6.95 2.97
CA MET A 77 -7.84 5.58 2.78
C MET A 77 -8.95 4.58 3.16
N THR A 78 -9.33 3.71 2.24
CA THR A 78 -10.18 2.55 2.54
C THR A 78 -9.28 1.35 2.73
N VAL A 79 -9.22 0.83 3.96
CA VAL A 79 -8.40 -0.34 4.31
C VAL A 79 -9.31 -1.54 4.53
N MET A 80 -9.00 -2.65 3.87
CA MET A 80 -9.77 -3.89 3.91
C MET A 80 -8.86 -5.06 4.23
N ALA A 81 -9.34 -5.97 5.08
CA ALA A 81 -8.69 -7.25 5.39
C ALA A 81 -9.65 -8.37 4.98
N ALA A 82 -9.44 -8.95 3.80
CA ALA A 82 -10.29 -10.03 3.29
C ALA A 82 -10.14 -11.28 4.16
N SER A 83 -11.27 -11.92 4.50
CA SER A 83 -11.28 -13.13 5.35
C SER A 83 -10.97 -14.40 4.56
N ASP A 84 -11.38 -14.44 3.30
CA ASP A 84 -11.25 -15.59 2.41
C ASP A 84 -11.22 -15.13 0.94
N GLU A 85 -10.95 -16.08 0.05
CA GLU A 85 -10.88 -15.88 -1.40
C GLU A 85 -12.23 -16.08 -2.14
N ALA A 86 -13.30 -16.42 -1.42
CA ALA A 86 -14.54 -16.97 -1.99
C ALA A 86 -15.63 -15.93 -2.28
#